data_AF-A0A2V1DQX9-F1
#
_entry.id   AF-A0A2V1DQX9-F1
#
_cell.length_a   1.000
_cell.length_b   1.000
_cell.length_c   1.000
_cell.angle_alpha   90.00
_cell.angle_beta   90.00
_cell.angle_gamma   90.00
#
_symmetry.space_group_name_H-M   'P 1'
#
loop_
_entity.id
_entity.type
_entity.pdbx_description
1 polymer ?
#
loop_
_entity_poly.entity_id
_entity_poly.type
_entity_poly.pdbx_seq_one_letter_code
_entity_poly.pdbx_strand_id
1 'polypeptide(L)'
;MSTESSAPNRPVKDYETPTGAAFQVDFTWSRFRNIVKERKGDSLTPVYIQHFRPLKPQLQIDDAATKTRISTGTINGVSIAAECTIHGQTIGIKPLSKWKTAYNYFSPALSSAELVAVSWITTWSLKTWDFVCVESSTQSPIAKFSVNLWALKEVGNFYFAKSAAELPKELRDEVITVGLTILYVMATRMNNPLNLLGSTFAKAGKVEDGRAGGVELQERPQDGTKHKQV
;
A
#
# COMPACT_ATOMS: atom_id res chain seq x y z
N MET A 1 -29.67 32.80 -23.43
CA MET A 1 -29.67 32.42 -22.00
C MET A 1 -29.31 30.93 -21.99
N SER A 2 -28.02 30.64 -22.02
CA SER A 2 -27.50 29.28 -22.23
C SER A 2 -27.11 28.72 -20.87
N THR A 3 -27.74 27.61 -20.51
CA THR A 3 -27.51 26.89 -19.27
C THR A 3 -26.17 26.16 -19.34
N GLU A 4 -25.20 26.61 -18.52
CA GLU A 4 -23.97 25.87 -18.25
C GLU A 4 -24.30 24.56 -17.56
N SER A 5 -24.03 23.46 -18.26
CA SER A 5 -24.05 22.10 -17.72
C SER A 5 -22.87 21.94 -16.76
N SER A 6 -23.14 21.98 -15.46
CA SER A 6 -22.16 21.70 -14.41
C SER A 6 -21.77 20.22 -14.47
N ALA A 7 -20.59 19.93 -15.02
CA ALA A 7 -20.02 18.59 -15.01
C ALA A 7 -19.79 18.10 -13.56
N PRO A 8 -20.02 16.81 -13.26
CA PRO A 8 -19.83 16.27 -11.93
C PRO A 8 -18.35 16.27 -11.53
N ASN A 9 -18.11 16.80 -10.33
CA ASN A 9 -16.84 16.91 -9.60
C ASN A 9 -15.97 15.63 -9.73
N ARG A 10 -14.91 15.67 -10.56
CA ARG A 10 -13.89 14.60 -10.66
C ARG A 10 -12.87 14.78 -9.53
N PRO A 11 -12.64 13.80 -8.64
CA PRO A 11 -11.51 13.88 -7.72
C PRO A 11 -10.41 12.92 -8.19
N VAL A 12 -9.72 13.28 -9.26
CA VAL A 12 -8.39 12.73 -9.56
C VAL A 12 -7.57 13.88 -10.10
N LYS A 13 -6.67 14.42 -9.26
CA LYS A 13 -5.56 15.22 -9.77
C LYS A 13 -4.77 14.30 -10.69
N ASP A 14 -4.55 14.69 -11.94
CA ASP A 14 -3.53 14.05 -12.76
C ASP A 14 -2.20 14.30 -12.04
N TYR A 15 -1.73 13.30 -11.29
CA TYR A 15 -0.44 13.39 -10.62
C TYR A 15 0.63 13.18 -11.67
N GLU A 16 1.32 14.27 -12.02
CA GLU A 16 2.50 14.21 -12.88
C GLU A 16 3.50 13.21 -12.30
N THR A 17 4.11 12.41 -13.19
CA THR A 17 5.10 11.43 -12.79
C THR A 17 6.31 12.16 -12.19
N PRO A 18 6.69 11.88 -10.94
CA PRO A 18 7.85 12.52 -10.33
C PRO A 18 9.14 12.29 -11.13
N THR A 19 10.01 13.29 -11.17
CA THR A 19 11.27 13.28 -11.94
C THR A 19 12.50 12.96 -11.11
N GLY A 20 12.34 12.61 -9.83
CA GLY A 20 13.42 12.27 -8.92
C GLY A 20 13.98 10.85 -9.15
N ALA A 21 14.33 10.17 -8.06
CA ALA A 21 14.91 8.82 -8.16
C ALA A 21 13.92 7.83 -8.80
N ALA A 22 14.41 7.00 -9.73
CA ALA A 22 13.60 6.02 -10.43
C ALA A 22 14.09 4.59 -10.18
N PHE A 23 13.16 3.67 -9.95
CA PHE A 23 13.46 2.25 -9.74
C PHE A 23 12.56 1.38 -10.60
N GLN A 24 13.18 0.51 -11.40
CA GLN A 24 12.48 -0.46 -12.25
C GLN A 24 12.26 -1.75 -11.48
N VAL A 25 11.06 -2.33 -11.60
CA VAL A 25 10.67 -3.60 -11.00
C VAL A 25 10.52 -4.63 -12.10
N ASP A 26 11.46 -5.57 -12.17
CA ASP A 26 11.40 -6.69 -13.11
C ASP A 26 10.88 -7.95 -12.43
N PHE A 27 9.95 -8.67 -13.06
CA PHE A 27 9.53 -9.99 -12.59
C PHE A 27 10.36 -11.08 -13.25
N THR A 28 10.97 -11.91 -12.41
CA THR A 28 11.65 -13.13 -12.85
C THR A 28 10.73 -14.32 -12.62
N TRP A 29 9.94 -14.69 -13.64
CA TRP A 29 9.01 -15.83 -13.60
C TRP A 29 9.66 -17.14 -13.14
N SER A 30 10.88 -17.44 -13.62
CA SER A 30 11.58 -18.69 -13.30
C SER A 30 11.93 -18.86 -11.83
N ARG A 31 11.87 -17.79 -11.03
CA ARG A 31 12.23 -17.78 -9.60
C ARG A 31 11.15 -17.19 -8.71
N PHE A 32 9.97 -16.87 -9.27
CA PHE A 32 8.88 -16.19 -8.57
C PHE A 32 9.39 -15.07 -7.65
N ARG A 33 10.11 -14.11 -8.24
CA ARG A 33 10.70 -12.98 -7.51
C ARG A 33 10.71 -11.72 -8.36
N ASN A 34 10.56 -10.58 -7.72
CA ASN A 34 10.89 -9.29 -8.34
C ASN A 34 12.35 -8.92 -8.07
N ILE A 35 12.96 -8.25 -9.03
CA ILE A 35 14.24 -7.56 -8.86
C ILE A 35 13.96 -6.08 -9.05
N VAL A 36 14.24 -5.28 -8.02
CA VAL A 36 14.12 -3.83 -8.08
C VAL A 36 15.49 -3.25 -8.38
N LYS A 37 15.59 -2.46 -9.44
CA LYS A 37 16.82 -1.86 -9.94
C LYS A 37 16.72 -0.35 -9.89
N GLU A 38 17.72 0.33 -9.35
CA GLU A 38 17.84 1.77 -9.45
C GLU A 38 18.31 2.17 -10.85
N ARG A 39 17.67 3.18 -11.43
CA ARG A 39 18.03 3.75 -12.73
C ARG A 39 18.91 4.98 -12.55
N LYS A 40 20.12 4.94 -13.13
CA LYS A 40 21.05 6.08 -13.19
C LYS A 40 21.50 6.27 -14.64
N GLY A 41 20.90 7.24 -15.32
CA GLY A 41 21.03 7.37 -16.79
C GLY A 41 20.58 6.07 -17.47
N ASP A 42 21.44 5.52 -18.33
CA ASP A 42 21.19 4.26 -19.04
C ASP A 42 21.52 3.00 -18.21
N SER A 43 22.06 3.18 -16.99
CA SER A 43 22.44 2.05 -16.13
C SER A 43 21.32 1.63 -15.18
N LEU A 44 21.15 0.32 -15.02
CA LEU A 44 20.20 -0.31 -14.08
C LEU A 44 20.96 -1.18 -13.08
N THR A 45 20.97 -0.79 -11.80
CA THR A 45 21.68 -1.51 -10.74
C THR A 45 20.69 -2.16 -9.79
N PRO A 46 20.71 -3.49 -9.59
CA PRO A 46 19.86 -4.15 -8.61
C PRO A 46 20.10 -3.63 -7.19
N VAL A 47 19.02 -3.21 -6.52
CA VAL A 47 19.06 -2.72 -5.12
C VAL A 47 18.26 -3.64 -4.21
N TYR A 48 17.16 -4.23 -4.70
CA TYR A 48 16.35 -5.15 -3.91
C TYR A 48 16.00 -6.42 -4.67
N ILE A 49 15.79 -7.49 -3.92
CA ILE A 49 15.20 -8.74 -4.40
C ILE A 49 13.99 -9.03 -3.54
N GLN A 50 12.80 -9.03 -4.14
CA GLN A 50 11.57 -9.42 -3.47
C GLN A 50 11.22 -10.86 -3.81
N HIS A 51 11.18 -11.72 -2.81
CA HIS A 51 10.83 -13.12 -2.90
C HIS A 51 9.35 -13.34 -2.58
N PHE A 52 8.68 -14.16 -3.40
CA PHE A 52 7.38 -14.73 -3.05
C PHE A 52 7.57 -15.99 -2.22
N ARG A 53 6.86 -16.06 -1.09
CA ARG A 53 6.78 -17.25 -0.26
C ARG A 53 5.36 -17.81 -0.29
N PRO A 54 5.21 -19.15 -0.31
CA PRO A 54 3.89 -19.78 -0.26
C PRO A 54 3.21 -19.62 1.12
N LEU A 55 4.00 -19.41 2.18
CA LEU A 55 3.54 -19.20 3.55
C LEU A 55 3.85 -17.77 4.01
N LYS A 56 3.14 -17.29 5.03
CA LYS A 56 3.35 -15.96 5.62
C LYS A 56 4.75 -15.82 6.26
N PRO A 57 5.38 -14.63 6.20
CA PRO A 57 4.99 -13.49 5.36
C PRO A 57 5.23 -13.79 3.88
N GLN A 58 4.25 -13.50 3.02
CA GLN A 58 4.29 -13.89 1.61
C GLN A 58 5.29 -13.09 0.79
N LEU A 59 5.62 -11.87 1.23
CA LEU A 59 6.63 -11.02 0.62
C LEU A 59 7.81 -10.92 1.57
N GLN A 60 9.01 -11.20 1.04
CA GLN A 60 10.28 -10.94 1.70
C GLN A 60 11.12 -10.07 0.78
N ILE A 61 11.67 -8.97 1.29
CA ILE A 61 12.53 -8.07 0.51
C ILE A 61 13.91 -8.05 1.14
N ASP A 62 14.89 -8.45 0.34
CA ASP A 62 16.30 -8.50 0.72
C ASP A 62 17.09 -7.45 -0.06
N ASP A 63 18.15 -6.94 0.56
CA ASP A 63 19.15 -6.10 -0.10
C ASP A 63 19.86 -6.91 -1.19
N ALA A 64 19.97 -6.35 -2.40
CA ALA A 64 20.57 -7.07 -3.52
C ALA A 64 22.10 -7.24 -3.38
N ALA A 65 22.80 -6.34 -2.68
CA ALA A 65 24.24 -6.40 -2.49
C ALA A 65 24.59 -7.33 -1.33
N THR A 66 23.98 -7.12 -0.16
CA THR A 66 24.35 -7.85 1.07
C THR A 66 23.55 -9.13 1.29
N LYS A 67 22.44 -9.32 0.56
CA LYS A 67 21.47 -10.43 0.76
C LYS A 67 20.83 -10.45 2.15
N THR A 68 20.93 -9.35 2.90
CA THR A 68 20.28 -9.24 4.20
C THR A 68 18.84 -8.83 4.03
N ARG A 69 17.95 -9.40 4.86
CA ARG A 69 16.54 -9.06 4.86
C ARG A 69 16.31 -7.65 5.38
N ILE A 70 15.62 -6.83 4.58
CA ILE A 70 15.26 -5.46 4.89
C ILE A 70 13.84 -5.42 5.46
N SER A 71 12.94 -6.13 4.81
CA SER A 71 11.54 -6.08 5.17
C SER A 71 10.75 -7.32 4.77
N THR A 72 9.55 -7.42 5.33
CA THR A 72 8.54 -8.42 4.98
C THR A 72 7.19 -7.78 4.79
N GLY A 73 6.35 -8.37 3.93
CA GLY A 73 4.96 -7.98 3.71
C GLY A 73 4.02 -9.17 3.87
N THR A 74 2.94 -8.98 4.63
CA THR A 74 1.92 -9.97 4.87
C THR A 74 0.66 -9.61 4.11
N ILE A 75 0.27 -10.48 3.18
CA ILE A 75 -0.96 -10.38 2.40
C ILE A 75 -2.03 -11.23 3.09
N ASN A 76 -3.16 -10.63 3.41
CA ASN A 76 -4.28 -11.36 4.01
C ASN A 76 -5.22 -11.87 2.91
N GLY A 77 -5.65 -13.13 2.99
CA GLY A 77 -6.54 -13.73 1.97
C GLY A 77 -7.97 -13.18 2.02
N VAL A 78 -8.42 -12.75 3.19
CA VAL A 78 -9.81 -12.28 3.44
C VAL A 78 -9.86 -10.78 3.73
N SER A 79 -8.90 -10.26 4.51
CA SER A 79 -8.82 -8.84 4.83
C SER A 79 -8.08 -8.08 3.74
N ILE A 80 -8.52 -6.85 3.50
CA ILE A 80 -7.90 -5.93 2.55
C ILE A 80 -6.81 -5.09 3.23
N ALA A 81 -6.73 -5.15 4.57
CA ALA A 81 -5.60 -4.63 5.32
C ALA A 81 -4.38 -5.52 5.14
N ALA A 82 -3.21 -4.92 5.25
CA ALA A 82 -1.93 -5.60 5.16
C ALA A 82 -0.99 -5.11 6.26
N GLU A 83 0.13 -5.80 6.41
CA GLU A 83 1.15 -5.44 7.38
C GLU A 83 2.52 -5.58 6.73
N CYS A 84 3.41 -4.65 7.03
CA CYS A 84 4.82 -4.75 6.69
C CYS A 84 5.66 -4.71 7.97
N THR A 85 6.79 -5.42 7.98
CA THR A 85 7.84 -5.22 8.98
C THR A 85 9.06 -4.70 8.26
N ILE A 86 9.56 -3.52 8.61
CA ILE A 86 10.65 -2.82 7.92
C ILE A 86 11.68 -2.45 8.97
N HIS A 87 12.92 -2.93 8.84
CA HIS A 87 13.99 -2.70 9.84
C HIS A 87 13.56 -3.04 11.29
N GLY A 88 12.74 -4.08 11.45
CA GLY A 88 12.21 -4.51 12.75
C GLY A 88 10.98 -3.76 13.25
N GLN A 89 10.53 -2.71 12.55
CA GLN A 89 9.31 -1.97 12.90
C GLN A 89 8.11 -2.45 12.11
N THR A 90 7.01 -2.74 12.81
CA THR A 90 5.75 -3.16 12.18
C THR A 90 4.90 -1.95 11.79
N ILE A 91 4.50 -1.93 10.52
CA ILE A 91 3.64 -0.91 9.91
C ILE A 91 2.33 -1.57 9.47
N GLY A 92 1.22 -1.13 10.04
CA GLY A 92 -0.12 -1.55 9.63
C GLY A 92 -0.63 -0.71 8.46
N ILE A 93 -0.96 -1.37 7.35
CA ILE A 93 -1.54 -0.75 6.15
C ILE A 93 -3.05 -0.95 6.19
N LYS A 94 -3.79 0.14 6.33
CA LYS A 94 -5.26 0.12 6.46
C LYS A 94 -5.93 0.65 5.21
N PRO A 95 -7.05 0.05 4.78
CA PRO A 95 -7.86 0.60 3.68
C PRO A 95 -8.59 1.87 4.14
N LEU A 96 -8.53 2.93 3.34
CA LEU A 96 -9.29 4.16 3.58
C LEU A 96 -10.76 4.04 3.16
N SER A 97 -11.05 3.23 2.15
CA SER A 97 -12.40 2.97 1.67
C SER A 97 -12.50 1.57 1.07
N LYS A 98 -13.68 0.95 1.18
CA LYS A 98 -13.97 -0.32 0.51
C LYS A 98 -14.19 -0.15 -0.99
N TRP A 99 -14.57 1.06 -1.43
CA TRP A 99 -14.94 1.37 -2.82
C TRP A 99 -13.86 2.15 -3.58
N LYS A 100 -13.05 2.95 -2.86
CA LYS A 100 -11.86 3.59 -3.43
C LYS A 100 -10.65 2.82 -2.92
N THR A 101 -9.88 2.25 -3.84
CA THR A 101 -8.65 1.49 -3.63
C THR A 101 -7.54 2.42 -3.12
N ALA A 102 -7.69 2.89 -1.88
CA ALA A 102 -6.76 3.76 -1.22
C ALA A 102 -6.39 3.16 0.13
N TYR A 103 -5.11 3.26 0.48
CA TYR A 103 -4.56 2.76 1.74
C TYR A 103 -3.89 3.89 2.50
N ASN A 104 -3.86 3.80 3.82
CA ASN A 104 -3.08 4.68 4.67
C ASN A 104 -2.23 3.89 5.66
N TYR A 105 -1.15 4.52 6.09
CA TYR A 105 -0.29 4.07 7.17
C TYR A 105 0.43 5.27 7.79
N PHE A 106 1.08 5.04 8.91
CA PHE A 106 1.95 6.02 9.56
C PHE A 106 3.40 5.69 9.22
N SER A 107 4.07 6.64 8.58
CA SER A 107 5.47 6.56 8.16
C SER A 107 6.40 7.01 9.29
N PRO A 108 7.25 6.13 9.84
CA PRO A 108 8.37 6.51 10.68
C PRO A 108 9.55 7.09 9.90
N ALA A 109 9.67 6.83 8.59
CA ALA A 109 10.83 7.24 7.81
C ALA A 109 10.76 8.69 7.27
N LEU A 110 9.58 9.31 7.27
CA LEU A 110 9.38 10.63 6.66
C LEU A 110 9.78 11.80 7.59
N SER A 111 9.71 11.60 8.91
CA SER A 111 10.12 12.57 9.93
C SER A 111 10.82 11.86 11.08
N SER A 112 11.87 12.48 11.62
CA SER A 112 12.61 11.94 12.77
C SER A 112 11.92 12.17 14.11
N ALA A 113 10.95 13.10 14.17
CA ALA A 113 10.30 13.52 15.41
C ALA A 113 8.93 12.84 15.62
N GLU A 114 8.17 12.64 14.55
CA GLU A 114 6.78 12.21 14.63
C GLU A 114 6.41 11.28 13.48
N LEU A 115 5.44 10.40 13.72
CA LEU A 115 4.88 9.54 12.69
C LEU A 115 4.01 10.35 11.73
N VAL A 116 4.33 10.31 10.44
CA VAL A 116 3.59 11.08 9.42
C VAL A 116 2.56 10.21 8.74
N ALA A 117 1.31 10.67 8.67
CA ALA A 117 0.27 9.98 7.93
C ALA A 117 0.56 10.01 6.42
N VAL A 118 0.61 8.84 5.80
CA VAL A 118 0.85 8.65 4.37
C VAL A 118 -0.31 7.89 3.74
N SER A 119 -0.71 8.32 2.54
CA SER A 119 -1.77 7.70 1.75
C SER A 119 -1.23 7.18 0.42
N TRP A 120 -1.61 5.96 0.07
CA TRP A 120 -1.47 5.41 -1.28
C TRP A 120 -2.81 5.46 -1.99
N ILE A 121 -2.90 6.28 -3.02
CA ILE A 121 -4.09 6.46 -3.85
C ILE A 121 -3.86 5.71 -5.15
N THR A 122 -4.81 4.86 -5.57
CA THR A 122 -4.64 4.13 -6.82
C THR A 122 -5.58 4.59 -7.91
N THR A 123 -5.07 4.61 -9.13
CA THR A 123 -5.82 4.87 -10.34
C THR A 123 -5.52 3.76 -11.35
N TRP A 124 -6.56 3.27 -12.00
CA TRP A 124 -6.46 2.18 -12.94
C TRP A 124 -6.85 2.68 -14.34
N SER A 125 -6.09 2.24 -15.34
CA SER A 125 -6.39 2.45 -16.76
C SER A 125 -6.36 1.11 -17.49
N LEU A 126 -6.70 1.10 -18.78
CA LEU A 126 -6.68 -0.10 -19.60
C LEU A 126 -5.28 -0.77 -19.66
N LYS A 127 -4.20 0.00 -19.50
CA LYS A 127 -2.82 -0.49 -19.64
C LYS A 127 -2.00 -0.41 -18.36
N THR A 128 -2.34 0.53 -17.48
CA THR A 128 -1.52 0.86 -16.32
C THR A 128 -2.33 0.81 -15.04
N TRP A 129 -1.63 0.50 -13.95
CA TRP A 129 -2.13 0.65 -12.60
C TRP A 129 -1.15 1.54 -11.84
N ASP A 130 -1.59 2.75 -11.55
CA ASP A 130 -0.79 3.75 -10.88
C ASP A 130 -1.16 3.78 -9.40
N PHE A 131 -0.14 3.82 -8.55
CA PHE A 131 -0.22 3.93 -7.11
C PHE A 131 0.56 5.18 -6.71
N VAL A 132 -0.13 6.22 -6.27
CA VAL A 132 0.46 7.50 -5.89
C VAL A 132 0.55 7.57 -4.37
N CYS A 133 1.77 7.65 -3.86
CA CYS A 133 2.09 7.83 -2.45
C CYS A 133 2.18 9.34 -2.16
N VAL A 134 1.34 9.82 -1.26
CA VAL A 134 1.29 11.22 -0.84
C VAL A 134 1.30 11.33 0.68
N GLU A 135 1.82 12.43 1.19
CA GLU A 135 1.58 12.81 2.58
C GLU A 135 0.09 13.14 2.77
N SER A 136 -0.56 12.54 3.76
CA SER A 136 -2.02 12.63 3.90
C SER A 136 -2.50 14.05 4.18
N SER A 137 -1.76 14.84 4.96
CA SER A 137 -2.18 16.20 5.37
C SER A 137 -1.95 17.24 4.28
N THR A 138 -0.75 17.26 3.70
CA THR A 138 -0.35 18.28 2.71
C THR A 138 -0.75 17.89 1.28
N GLN A 139 -1.04 16.61 1.02
CA GLN A 139 -1.22 16.03 -0.31
C GLN A 139 0.03 16.20 -1.21
N SER A 140 1.21 16.41 -0.61
CA SER A 140 2.48 16.48 -1.30
C SER A 140 2.89 15.10 -1.82
N PRO A 141 3.34 14.98 -3.08
CA PRO A 141 3.76 13.70 -3.64
C PRO A 141 5.07 13.22 -3.00
N ILE A 142 5.08 11.95 -2.59
CA ILE A 142 6.28 11.27 -2.07
C ILE A 142 6.86 10.39 -3.18
N ALA A 143 6.01 9.57 -3.79
CA ALA A 143 6.38 8.68 -4.87
C ALA A 143 5.17 8.26 -5.71
N LYS A 144 5.43 7.72 -6.89
CA LYS A 144 4.46 7.03 -7.74
C LYS A 144 5.02 5.67 -8.12
N PHE A 145 4.23 4.62 -7.95
CA PHE A 145 4.53 3.31 -8.51
C PHE A 145 3.56 3.05 -9.67
N SER A 146 4.08 2.93 -10.88
CA SER A 146 3.30 2.70 -12.08
C SER A 146 3.56 1.29 -12.59
N VAL A 147 2.50 0.48 -12.66
CA VAL A 147 2.55 -0.93 -13.05
C VAL A 147 1.96 -1.09 -14.44
N ASN A 148 2.67 -1.80 -15.33
CA ASN A 148 2.16 -2.15 -16.64
C ASN A 148 1.51 -3.54 -16.57
N LEU A 149 0.19 -3.59 -16.69
CA LEU A 149 -0.58 -4.83 -16.52
C LEU A 149 -0.36 -5.85 -17.64
N TRP A 150 0.14 -5.40 -18.79
CA TRP A 150 0.39 -6.25 -19.96
C TRP A 150 1.85 -6.68 -20.08
N ALA A 151 2.73 -6.17 -19.22
CA ALA A 151 4.14 -6.46 -19.32
C ALA A 151 4.48 -7.84 -18.75
N LEU A 152 5.11 -8.66 -19.59
CA LEU A 152 5.56 -10.01 -19.23
C LEU A 152 6.83 -10.02 -18.39
N LYS A 153 7.66 -8.96 -18.40
CA LYS A 153 8.98 -8.94 -17.75
C LYS A 153 9.19 -7.74 -16.82
N GLU A 154 8.70 -6.56 -17.21
CA GLU A 154 8.82 -5.33 -16.42
C GLU A 154 7.49 -5.04 -15.74
N VAL A 155 7.37 -5.33 -14.45
CA VAL A 155 6.12 -5.14 -13.69
C VAL A 155 5.76 -3.67 -13.61
N GLY A 156 6.76 -2.80 -13.39
CA GLY A 156 6.49 -1.39 -13.22
C GLY A 156 7.71 -0.58 -12.79
N ASN A 157 7.48 0.69 -12.50
CA ASN A 157 8.52 1.64 -12.11
C ASN A 157 8.05 2.48 -10.92
N PHE A 158 8.89 2.60 -9.90
CA PHE A 158 8.78 3.61 -8.87
C PHE A 158 9.46 4.90 -9.33
N TYR A 159 8.83 6.02 -9.03
CA TYR A 159 9.29 7.38 -9.29
C TYR A 159 9.15 8.18 -7.99
N PHE A 160 10.25 8.62 -7.41
CA PHE A 160 10.26 9.40 -6.18
C PHE A 160 10.24 10.89 -6.49
N ALA A 161 9.64 11.68 -5.61
CA ALA A 161 9.69 13.14 -5.70
C ALA A 161 11.10 13.69 -5.43
N LYS A 162 11.85 13.05 -4.53
CA LYS A 162 13.24 13.42 -4.20
C LYS A 162 14.23 12.78 -5.17
N SER A 163 15.33 13.48 -5.42
CA SER A 163 16.46 12.93 -6.18
C SER A 163 17.12 11.76 -5.42
N ALA A 164 17.92 10.93 -6.10
CA ALA A 164 18.60 9.81 -5.46
C ALA A 164 19.60 10.25 -4.37
N ALA A 165 20.15 11.47 -4.46
CA ALA A 165 21.07 12.03 -3.47
C ALA A 165 20.36 12.50 -2.19
N GLU A 166 19.09 12.92 -2.31
CA GLU A 166 18.30 13.47 -1.20
C GLU A 166 17.32 12.45 -0.62
N LEU A 167 17.21 11.26 -1.21
CA LEU A 167 16.30 10.21 -0.81
C LEU A 167 16.94 9.36 0.30
N PRO A 168 16.46 9.44 1.56
CA PRO A 168 16.96 8.61 2.64
C PRO A 168 16.68 7.13 2.34
N LYS A 169 17.62 6.26 2.73
CA LYS A 169 17.51 4.82 2.49
C LYS A 169 16.28 4.23 3.18
N GLU A 170 15.98 4.70 4.38
CA GLU A 170 14.87 4.27 5.22
C GLU A 170 13.54 4.56 4.54
N LEU A 171 13.38 5.77 4.00
CA LEU A 171 12.19 6.17 3.25
C LEU A 171 12.04 5.37 1.95
N ARG A 172 13.15 5.12 1.27
CA ARG A 172 13.16 4.28 0.05
C ARG A 172 12.74 2.85 0.36
N ASP A 173 13.32 2.24 1.38
CA ASP A 173 13.01 0.88 1.83
C ASP A 173 11.52 0.77 2.20
N GLU A 174 11.01 1.77 2.92
CA GLU A 174 9.60 1.87 3.32
C GLU A 174 8.65 1.94 2.12
N VAL A 175 8.83 2.94 1.25
CA VAL A 175 7.95 3.20 0.10
C VAL A 175 7.93 2.02 -0.86
N ILE A 176 9.09 1.42 -1.15
CA ILE A 176 9.18 0.24 -2.04
C ILE A 176 8.44 -0.95 -1.42
N THR A 177 8.68 -1.21 -0.13
CA THR A 177 8.05 -2.33 0.56
C THR A 177 6.54 -2.20 0.60
N VAL A 178 6.04 -1.03 1.00
CA VAL A 178 4.61 -0.76 1.12
C VAL A 178 3.95 -0.77 -0.26
N GLY A 179 4.55 -0.13 -1.27
CA GLY A 179 4.03 -0.09 -2.63
C GLY A 179 3.90 -1.48 -3.26
N LEU A 180 4.93 -2.33 -3.13
CA LEU A 180 4.86 -3.73 -3.59
C LEU A 180 3.82 -4.52 -2.80
N THR A 181 3.75 -4.35 -1.48
CA THR A 181 2.76 -5.06 -0.65
C THR A 181 1.33 -4.71 -1.08
N ILE A 182 1.04 -3.42 -1.29
CA ILE A 182 -0.25 -2.94 -1.75
C ILE A 182 -0.60 -3.51 -3.13
N LEU A 183 0.34 -3.50 -4.08
CA LEU A 183 0.14 -4.11 -5.40
C LEU A 183 -0.34 -5.56 -5.27
N TYR A 184 0.38 -6.37 -4.48
CA TYR A 184 0.04 -7.79 -4.38
C TYR A 184 -1.23 -8.05 -3.57
N VAL A 185 -1.52 -7.26 -2.54
CA VAL A 185 -2.82 -7.30 -1.85
C VAL A 185 -3.96 -7.07 -2.83
N MET A 186 -3.86 -6.03 -3.68
CA MET A 186 -4.91 -5.74 -4.63
C MET A 186 -4.96 -6.79 -5.77
N ALA A 187 -3.82 -7.25 -6.29
CA ALA A 187 -3.77 -8.28 -7.33
C ALA A 187 -4.37 -9.62 -6.87
N THR A 188 -4.10 -10.05 -5.63
CA THR A 188 -4.72 -11.27 -5.05
C THR A 188 -6.24 -11.13 -4.95
N ARG A 189 -6.75 -9.94 -4.64
CA ARG A 189 -8.21 -9.70 -4.58
C ARG A 189 -8.87 -9.73 -5.95
N MET A 190 -8.24 -9.16 -6.97
CA MET A 190 -8.78 -9.17 -8.34
C MET A 190 -8.91 -10.58 -8.90
N ASN A 191 -7.99 -11.49 -8.52
CA ASN A 191 -8.01 -12.88 -8.96
C ASN A 191 -8.88 -13.80 -8.09
N ASN A 192 -9.44 -13.31 -6.98
CA ASN A 192 -10.30 -14.10 -6.10
C ASN A 192 -11.57 -13.32 -5.69
N PRO A 193 -12.50 -13.06 -6.63
CA PRO A 193 -13.68 -12.24 -6.38
C PRO A 193 -14.67 -12.88 -5.41
N LEU A 194 -14.60 -14.19 -5.17
CA LEU A 194 -15.49 -14.91 -4.25
C LEU A 194 -15.29 -14.51 -2.77
N ASN A 195 -14.15 -13.92 -2.41
CA ASN A 195 -13.90 -13.35 -1.07
C ASN A 195 -14.57 -11.97 -0.84
N LEU A 196 -15.15 -11.33 -1.86
CA LEU A 196 -15.91 -10.09 -1.67
C LEU A 196 -17.21 -10.30 -0.88
N LEU A 197 -17.78 -11.51 -0.91
CA LEU A 197 -19.04 -11.85 -0.22
C LEU A 197 -18.89 -11.94 1.31
N GLY A 198 -17.68 -12.11 1.85
CA GLY A 198 -17.41 -12.10 3.30
C GLY A 198 -17.10 -10.73 3.89
N SER A 199 -16.94 -9.69 3.06
CA SER A 199 -16.44 -8.36 3.46
C SER A 199 -17.55 -7.34 3.81
N THR A 200 -18.82 -7.73 3.67
CA THR A 200 -19.99 -6.95 4.06
C THR A 200 -20.14 -6.77 5.58
N PHE A 201 -19.39 -7.52 6.40
CA PHE A 201 -19.46 -7.45 7.87
C PHE A 201 -18.25 -6.82 8.60
N ALA A 202 -17.15 -6.51 7.92
CA ALA A 202 -15.99 -5.87 8.57
C ALA A 202 -16.16 -4.34 8.65
N LYS A 203 -16.30 -3.76 9.85
CA LYS A 203 -16.33 -2.29 10.07
C LYS A 203 -15.02 -1.65 9.57
N ALA A 204 -15.12 -0.66 8.69
CA ALA A 204 -14.00 0.20 8.33
C ALA A 204 -13.86 1.28 9.41
N GLY A 205 -12.77 1.25 10.17
CA GLY A 205 -12.49 2.23 11.22
C GLY A 205 -11.60 3.35 10.71
N LYS A 206 -12.05 4.60 10.88
CA LYS A 206 -11.21 5.79 10.83
C LYS A 206 -10.35 5.79 12.11
N VAL A 207 -9.06 6.06 12.01
CA VAL A 207 -8.22 6.23 13.21
C VAL A 207 -8.41 7.66 13.70
N GLU A 208 -9.07 7.80 14.84
CA GLU A 208 -8.90 8.96 15.71
C GLU A 208 -7.69 8.70 16.63
N ASP A 209 -7.11 9.80 17.09
CA ASP A 209 -5.78 9.92 17.67
C ASP A 209 -5.44 8.92 18.78
N GLY A 210 -4.16 8.59 18.85
CA GLY A 210 -3.60 7.68 19.82
C GLY A 210 -3.93 8.06 21.27
N ARG A 211 -4.71 7.20 21.93
CA ARG A 211 -4.59 6.91 23.36
C ARG A 211 -4.89 5.44 23.60
N ALA A 212 -3.95 4.78 24.28
CA ALA A 212 -4.11 3.44 24.81
C ALA A 212 -5.31 3.37 25.78
N GLY A 213 -6.03 2.25 25.75
CA GLY A 213 -7.10 1.97 26.69
C GLY A 213 -8.01 0.87 26.19
N GLY A 214 -7.62 -0.39 26.43
CA GLY A 214 -8.54 -1.51 26.28
C GLY A 214 -9.70 -1.36 27.26
N VAL A 215 -10.92 -1.59 26.76
CA VAL A 215 -12.07 -1.88 27.60
C VAL A 215 -12.76 -3.10 27.00
N GLU A 216 -12.65 -4.19 27.73
CA GLU A 216 -13.41 -5.42 27.61
C GLU A 216 -14.90 -5.10 27.72
N LEU A 217 -15.67 -5.41 26.67
CA LEU A 217 -17.13 -5.27 26.70
C LEU A 217 -17.72 -6.47 27.45
N GLN A 218 -18.04 -6.22 28.72
CA GLN A 218 -18.87 -7.07 29.58
C GLN A 218 -20.25 -7.29 28.93
N GLU A 219 -20.58 -8.54 28.64
CA GLU A 219 -21.91 -8.95 28.17
C GLU A 219 -22.97 -8.63 29.24
N ARG A 220 -24.04 -7.92 28.84
CA ARG A 220 -25.24 -7.72 29.69
C ARG A 220 -26.21 -8.91 29.50
N PRO A 221 -26.88 -9.38 30.57
CA PRO A 221 -27.84 -10.47 30.45
C PRO A 221 -29.13 -10.02 29.74
N GLN A 222 -29.70 -10.93 28.96
CA GLN A 222 -31.03 -10.79 28.36
C GLN A 222 -32.11 -10.82 29.45
N ASP A 223 -32.83 -9.71 29.62
CA ASP A 223 -34.02 -9.64 30.47
C ASP A 223 -35.23 -10.13 29.66
N GLY A 224 -35.70 -11.32 30.00
CA GLY A 224 -36.84 -11.99 29.39
C GLY A 224 -38.09 -11.82 30.26
N THR A 225 -38.82 -10.73 30.08
CA THR A 225 -40.11 -10.52 30.76
C THR A 225 -41.19 -11.43 30.16
N LYS A 226 -41.53 -12.51 30.85
CA LYS A 226 -42.77 -13.28 30.65
C LYS A 226 -43.86 -12.69 31.54
N HIS A 227 -44.87 -12.06 30.95
CA HIS A 227 -46.14 -11.81 31.63
C HIS A 227 -46.86 -13.13 31.89
N LYS A 228 -47.20 -13.40 33.16
CA LYS A 228 -48.11 -14.47 33.57
C LYS A 228 -49.38 -13.81 34.10
N GLN A 229 -50.50 -14.12 33.46
CA GLN A 229 -51.86 -13.87 33.97
C GLN A 229 -52.09 -14.68 35.25
N VAL A 230 -52.73 -14.04 36.23
CA VAL A 230 -53.70 -14.65 37.15
C VAL A 230 -54.87 -13.69 37.24
#